data_AF-S4P123-F1
#
_entry.id   AF-S4P123-F1
#
_cell.length_a   1.000
_cell.length_b   1.000
_cell.length_c   1.000
_cell.angle_alpha   90.00
_cell.angle_beta   90.00
_cell.angle_gamma   90.00
#
_symmetry.space_group_name_H-M   'P 1'
#
loop_
_entity.id
_entity.type
_entity.pdbx_description
1 polymer ?
#
loop_
_entity_poly.entity_id
_entity_poly.type
_entity_poly.pdbx_seq_one_letter_code
_entity_poly.pdbx_strand_id
1 'polypeptide(L)'
;MIVNVWDWRANLKLASNKVSSRVKAVSFSESGNYFVTVGFRHVKFWYLEYSRNAKFKEPVPLMGRSAILGEQKDNEFCDVVCGRGESADSTYAITRGGLLCEFNSRRLLNKWVELRTTSANCMAIGSEYIFVGCA
;
A
#
# COMPACT_ATOMS: atom_id res chain seq x y z
N MET A 1 -5.35 -2.54 15.45
CA MET A 1 -5.34 -3.72 14.55
C MET A 1 -3.91 -4.19 14.34
N ILE A 2 -3.68 -5.35 13.73
CA ILE A 2 -2.35 -5.93 13.54
C ILE A 2 -2.17 -6.29 12.06
N VAL A 3 -0.98 -6.04 11.53
CA VAL A 3 -0.52 -6.57 10.24
C VAL A 3 0.47 -7.70 10.54
N ASN A 4 0.29 -8.83 9.87
CA ASN A 4 1.15 -10.00 10.01
C ASN A 4 1.66 -10.42 8.64
N VAL A 5 2.91 -10.88 8.58
CA VAL A 5 3.48 -11.54 7.41
C VAL A 5 3.69 -13.00 7.76
N TRP A 6 3.22 -13.88 6.89
CA TRP A 6 3.27 -15.33 7.07
C TRP A 6 4.00 -15.98 5.91
N ASP A 7 4.87 -16.94 6.23
CA ASP A 7 5.17 -18.04 5.32
C ASP A 7 4.06 -19.07 5.50
N TRP A 8 3.07 -19.01 4.63
CA TRP A 8 1.90 -19.87 4.71
C TRP A 8 2.22 -21.33 4.38
N ARG A 9 3.30 -21.60 3.62
CA ARG A 9 3.70 -22.97 3.27
C ARG A 9 4.42 -23.63 4.45
N ALA A 10 5.26 -22.89 5.14
CA ALA A 10 5.93 -23.35 6.36
C ALA A 10 5.05 -23.22 7.62
N ASN A 11 3.84 -22.68 7.49
CA ASN A 11 2.94 -22.35 8.61
C ASN A 11 3.63 -21.49 9.69
N LEU A 12 4.45 -20.52 9.26
CA LEU A 12 5.30 -19.72 10.14
C LEU A 12 4.93 -18.23 10.03
N LYS A 13 4.74 -17.59 11.19
CA LYS A 13 4.59 -16.14 11.25
C LYS A 13 5.97 -15.49 11.19
N LEU A 14 6.26 -14.80 10.09
CA LEU A 14 7.56 -14.16 9.86
C LEU A 14 7.68 -12.80 10.56
N ALA A 15 6.62 -12.00 10.54
CA ALA A 15 6.67 -10.65 11.10
C ALA A 15 5.33 -10.11 11.57
N SER A 16 5.38 -9.10 12.46
CA SER A 16 4.17 -8.45 12.99
C SER A 16 4.38 -6.98 13.32
N ASN A 17 3.35 -6.17 13.15
CA ASN A 17 3.30 -4.83 13.76
C ASN A 17 1.85 -4.37 13.97
N LYS A 18 1.66 -3.37 14.83
CA LYS A 18 0.37 -2.70 15.04
C LYS A 18 0.09 -1.73 13.90
N VAL A 19 -1.19 -1.58 13.58
CA VAL A 19 -1.73 -0.53 12.71
C VAL A 19 -2.87 0.18 13.43
N SER A 20 -2.84 1.51 13.37
CA SER A 20 -3.79 2.40 14.04
C SER A 20 -5.14 2.46 13.32
N SER A 21 -5.13 2.47 12.00
CA SER A 21 -6.33 2.61 11.17
C SER A 21 -6.78 1.28 10.54
N ARG A 22 -8.06 1.20 10.19
CA ARG A 22 -8.61 0.02 9.50
C ARG A 22 -7.99 -0.07 8.12
N VAL A 23 -7.40 -1.23 7.82
CA VAL A 23 -6.84 -1.52 6.49
C VAL A 23 -7.99 -1.81 5.54
N LYS A 24 -8.01 -1.11 4.40
CA LYS A 24 -9.01 -1.25 3.33
C LYS A 24 -8.49 -2.05 2.15
N ALA A 25 -7.22 -1.88 1.81
CA ALA A 25 -6.56 -2.62 0.75
C ALA A 25 -5.06 -2.80 1.02
N VAL A 26 -4.45 -3.73 0.28
CA VAL A 26 -3.03 -4.07 0.34
C VAL A 26 -2.52 -4.39 -1.06
N SER A 27 -1.29 -3.95 -1.38
CA SER A 27 -0.62 -4.30 -2.64
C SER A 27 0.87 -4.55 -2.42
N PHE A 28 1.41 -5.58 -3.07
CA PHE A 28 2.84 -5.88 -3.05
C PHE A 28 3.56 -5.17 -4.18
N SER A 29 4.74 -4.64 -3.88
CA SER A 29 5.69 -4.17 -4.89
C SER A 29 6.08 -5.28 -5.85
N GLU A 30 6.48 -4.93 -7.06
CA GLU A 30 6.91 -5.91 -8.06
C GLU A 30 8.11 -6.74 -7.60
N SER A 31 9.08 -6.09 -6.97
CA SER A 31 10.27 -6.76 -6.42
C SER A 31 9.98 -7.68 -5.23
N GLY A 32 8.78 -7.59 -4.64
CA GLY A 32 8.44 -8.29 -3.40
C GLY A 32 9.23 -7.81 -2.18
N ASN A 33 9.95 -6.68 -2.28
CA ASN A 33 10.76 -6.14 -1.17
C ASN A 33 9.90 -5.37 -0.15
N TYR A 34 8.77 -4.83 -0.60
CA TYR A 34 7.80 -4.15 0.26
C TYR A 34 6.36 -4.40 -0.17
N PHE A 35 5.43 -4.08 0.71
CA PHE A 35 4.01 -3.98 0.39
C PHE A 35 3.41 -2.73 1.03
N VAL A 36 2.29 -2.28 0.50
CA VAL A 36 1.61 -1.05 0.92
C VAL A 36 0.23 -1.40 1.41
N THR A 37 -0.18 -0.81 2.53
CA THR A 37 -1.55 -0.90 3.05
C THR A 37 -2.17 0.49 3.08
N VAL A 38 -3.46 0.59 2.80
CA VAL A 38 -4.20 1.85 2.83
C VAL A 38 -5.45 1.82 3.73
N GLY A 39 -5.96 3.00 4.09
CA GLY A 39 -7.16 3.18 4.91
C GLY A 39 -7.39 4.65 5.27
N PHE A 40 -8.18 4.91 6.32
CA PHE A 40 -8.42 6.28 6.80
C PHE A 40 -7.13 6.93 7.34
N ARG A 41 -6.72 8.04 6.72
CA ARG A 41 -5.45 8.75 6.96
C ARG A 41 -4.22 7.84 6.90
N HIS A 42 -4.30 6.79 6.09
CA HIS A 42 -3.35 5.68 6.15
C HIS A 42 -2.93 5.30 4.74
N VAL A 43 -1.66 5.54 4.44
CA VAL A 43 -0.90 4.91 3.36
C VAL A 43 0.44 4.53 3.99
N LYS A 44 0.73 3.23 4.09
CA LYS A 44 1.90 2.74 4.84
C LYS A 44 2.64 1.68 4.07
N PHE A 45 3.93 1.91 3.90
CA PHE A 45 4.88 1.02 3.25
C PHE A 45 5.51 0.12 4.30
N TRP A 46 5.52 -1.18 4.05
CA TRP A 46 6.04 -2.21 4.94
C TRP A 46 7.14 -2.98 4.23
N TYR A 47 8.31 -3.06 4.84
CA TYR A 47 9.53 -3.59 4.22
C TYR A 47 9.83 -5.01 4.72
N LEU A 48 10.14 -5.91 3.79
CA LEU A 48 10.28 -7.36 4.01
C LEU A 48 11.74 -7.85 4.05
N GLU A 49 12.73 -6.97 3.86
CA GLU A 49 14.15 -7.33 3.83
C GLU A 49 14.61 -8.10 5.08
N TYR A 50 14.24 -7.62 6.26
CA TYR A 50 14.62 -8.28 7.53
C TYR A 50 13.85 -9.57 7.79
N SER A 51 12.58 -9.64 7.37
CA SER A 51 11.71 -10.79 7.62
C SER A 51 12.08 -12.02 6.78
N ARG A 52 12.63 -11.81 5.57
CA ARG A 52 13.08 -12.91 4.70
C ARG A 52 14.38 -13.57 5.17
N ASN A 53 15.22 -12.82 5.88
CA ASN A 53 16.51 -13.31 6.37
C ASN A 53 16.48 -13.78 7.83
N ALA A 54 15.29 -13.81 8.45
CA ALA A 54 15.14 -14.26 9.81
C ALA A 54 15.47 -15.76 9.91
N LYS A 55 16.66 -16.07 10.45
CA LYS A 55 17.09 -17.44 10.77
C LYS A 55 16.35 -18.02 11.98
N PHE A 56 15.57 -17.20 12.69
CA PHE A 56 14.88 -17.55 13.92
C PHE A 56 13.41 -17.87 13.64
N LYS A 57 12.87 -18.87 14.34
CA LYS A 57 11.46 -19.28 14.27
C LYS A 57 10.49 -18.30 14.92
N GLU A 58 10.97 -17.16 15.41
CA GLU A 58 10.14 -16.16 16.08
C GLU A 58 9.79 -14.99 15.15
N PRO A 59 8.56 -14.45 15.23
CA PRO A 59 8.16 -13.30 14.42
C PRO A 59 9.02 -12.06 14.73
N VAL A 60 9.62 -11.46 13.71
CA VAL A 60 10.36 -10.20 13.85
C VAL A 60 9.43 -8.98 13.76
N PRO A 61 9.83 -7.80 14.28
CA PRO A 61 9.08 -6.57 14.07
C PRO A 61 8.98 -6.23 12.57
N LEU A 62 7.75 -6.06 12.07
CA LEU A 62 7.53 -5.64 10.68
C LEU A 62 7.82 -4.14 10.55
N MET A 63 8.88 -3.81 9.81
CA MET A 63 9.30 -2.43 9.60
C MET A 63 8.36 -1.71 8.65
N GLY A 64 7.89 -0.52 9.01
CA GLY A 64 7.09 0.27 8.08
C GLY A 64 7.19 1.77 8.27
N ARG A 65 6.93 2.49 7.18
CA ARG A 65 7.03 3.94 7.05
C ARG A 65 5.76 4.48 6.40
N SER A 66 5.17 5.53 6.98
CA SER A 66 3.99 6.19 6.41
C SER A 66 4.35 6.94 5.12
N ALA A 67 3.42 7.06 4.18
CA ALA A 67 3.59 7.99 3.07
C ALA A 67 3.64 9.44 3.56
N ILE A 68 4.24 10.31 2.76
CA ILE A 68 4.25 11.76 2.98
C ILE A 68 3.06 12.33 2.20
N LEU A 69 1.93 12.50 2.89
CA LEU A 69 0.63 12.80 2.27
C LEU A 69 0.39 14.29 2.00
N GLY A 70 1.12 15.19 2.67
CA GLY A 70 0.86 16.64 2.60
C GLY A 70 -0.59 16.98 2.94
N GLU A 71 -1.23 17.78 2.10
CA GLU A 71 -2.63 18.19 2.24
C GLU A 71 -3.62 17.02 2.15
N GLN A 72 -3.22 15.87 1.58
CA GLN A 72 -4.08 14.71 1.40
C GLN A 72 -4.15 13.80 2.64
N LYS A 73 -3.60 14.23 3.77
CA LYS A 73 -3.46 13.43 5.00
C LYS A 73 -4.77 13.00 5.65
N ASP A 74 -5.85 13.76 5.46
CA ASP A 74 -7.14 13.51 6.13
C ASP A 74 -8.11 12.67 5.28
N ASN A 75 -7.69 12.21 4.10
CA ASN A 75 -8.51 11.40 3.20
C ASN A 75 -8.72 9.95 3.68
N GLU A 76 -9.83 9.34 3.24
CA GLU A 76 -10.03 7.89 3.29
C GLU A 76 -9.52 7.25 2.00
N PHE A 77 -8.43 6.51 2.06
CA PHE A 77 -7.94 5.70 0.95
C PHE A 77 -8.65 4.34 0.94
N CYS A 78 -9.30 4.00 -0.17
CA CYS A 78 -10.11 2.78 -0.28
C CYS A 78 -9.43 1.66 -1.07
N ASP A 79 -8.51 1.97 -1.99
CA ASP A 79 -7.74 0.96 -2.72
C ASP A 79 -6.32 1.42 -3.05
N VAL A 80 -5.42 0.46 -3.32
CA VAL A 80 -4.00 0.68 -3.64
C VAL A 80 -3.48 -0.36 -4.61
N VAL A 81 -2.69 0.06 -5.59
CA VAL A 81 -1.97 -0.80 -6.53
C VAL A 81 -0.51 -0.33 -6.64
N CYS A 82 0.44 -1.26 -6.54
CA CYS A 82 1.84 -0.99 -6.84
C CYS A 82 2.06 -1.13 -8.34
N GLY A 83 2.79 -0.19 -8.93
CA GLY A 83 3.14 -0.23 -10.34
C GLY A 83 4.02 -1.43 -10.70
N ARG A 84 4.09 -1.67 -12.01
CA ARG A 84 4.81 -2.79 -12.63
C ARG A 84 5.62 -2.27 -13.82
N GLY A 85 6.67 -3.00 -14.21
CA GLY A 85 7.51 -2.63 -15.35
C GLY A 85 8.13 -1.25 -15.18
N GLU A 86 7.93 -0.36 -16.15
CA GLU A 86 8.46 1.01 -16.08
C GLU A 86 7.94 1.83 -14.90
N SER A 87 6.77 1.46 -14.36
CA SER A 87 6.16 2.12 -13.19
C SER A 87 6.42 1.38 -11.87
N ALA A 88 7.36 0.43 -11.81
CA ALA A 88 7.62 -0.38 -10.60
C ALA A 88 7.98 0.44 -9.35
N ASP A 89 8.51 1.65 -9.53
CA ASP A 89 8.85 2.59 -8.47
C ASP A 89 7.68 3.48 -8.01
N SER A 90 6.52 3.36 -8.66
CA SER A 90 5.30 4.09 -8.32
C SER A 90 4.31 3.22 -7.57
N THR A 91 3.57 3.84 -6.65
CA THR A 91 2.42 3.25 -5.96
C THR A 91 1.23 4.16 -6.14
N TYR A 92 0.11 3.62 -6.57
CA TYR A 92 -1.12 4.38 -6.80
C TYR A 92 -2.13 4.06 -5.72
N ALA A 93 -2.78 5.07 -5.16
CA ALA A 93 -3.87 4.91 -4.21
C ALA A 93 -5.05 5.81 -4.60
N ILE A 94 -6.27 5.33 -4.37
CA ILE A 94 -7.49 6.10 -4.64
C ILE A 94 -8.19 6.43 -3.32
N THR A 95 -8.61 7.68 -3.18
CA THR A 95 -9.48 8.07 -2.06
C THR A 95 -10.93 7.73 -2.39
N ARG A 96 -11.75 7.50 -1.35
CA ARG A 96 -13.19 7.30 -1.52
C ARG A 96 -13.87 8.48 -2.24
N GLY A 97 -13.35 9.69 -2.06
CA GLY A 97 -13.81 10.91 -2.75
C GLY A 97 -13.30 11.07 -4.20
N GLY A 98 -12.61 10.09 -4.77
CA GLY A 98 -12.22 10.11 -6.18
C GLY A 98 -10.91 10.84 -6.49
N LEU A 99 -10.00 10.95 -5.52
CA LEU A 99 -8.64 11.47 -5.75
C LEU A 99 -7.65 10.32 -6.00
N LEU A 100 -7.19 10.19 -7.25
CA LEU A 100 -6.15 9.23 -7.62
C LEU A 100 -4.78 9.84 -7.36
N CYS A 101 -4.00 9.20 -6.49
CA CYS A 101 -2.70 9.66 -6.02
C CYS A 101 -1.57 8.72 -6.47
N GLU A 102 -0.45 9.28 -6.94
CA GLU A 102 0.81 8.58 -7.17
C GLU A 102 1.82 8.90 -6.07
N PHE A 103 2.41 7.85 -5.48
CA PHE A 103 3.55 7.92 -4.58
C PHE A 103 4.79 7.38 -5.26
N ASN A 104 5.92 8.08 -5.13
CA ASN A 104 7.20 7.62 -5.65
C ASN A 104 7.93 6.66 -4.68
N SER A 105 9.13 6.20 -5.06
CA SER A 105 9.99 5.32 -4.26
C SER A 105 10.40 5.91 -2.90
N ARG A 106 10.34 7.23 -2.73
CA ARG A 106 10.57 7.93 -1.45
C ARG A 106 9.31 8.04 -0.59
N ARG A 107 8.20 7.42 -1.03
CA ARG A 107 6.87 7.45 -0.41
C ARG A 107 6.23 8.84 -0.42
N LEU A 108 6.72 9.73 -1.27
CA LEU A 108 6.21 11.10 -1.39
C LEU A 108 5.06 11.11 -2.40
N LEU A 109 3.97 11.76 -2.04
CA LEU A 109 2.89 12.08 -2.98
C LEU A 109 3.45 12.99 -4.08
N ASN A 110 3.56 12.44 -5.29
CA ASN A 110 4.20 13.10 -6.43
C ASN A 110 3.17 13.79 -7.33
N LYS A 111 2.10 13.08 -7.66
CA LYS A 111 1.03 13.54 -8.55
C LYS A 111 -0.33 13.11 -8.01
N TRP A 112 -1.37 13.87 -8.33
CA TRP A 112 -2.74 13.45 -8.10
C TRP A 112 -3.69 14.02 -9.15
N VAL A 113 -4.83 13.37 -9.33
CA VAL A 113 -5.91 13.83 -10.21
C VAL A 113 -7.27 13.50 -9.60
N GLU A 114 -8.22 14.42 -9.75
CA GLU A 114 -9.62 14.20 -9.37
C GLU A 114 -10.39 13.54 -10.51
N LEU A 115 -11.03 12.41 -10.21
CA LEU A 115 -11.81 11.63 -11.18
C LEU A 115 -13.22 12.17 -11.40
N ARG A 116 -13.63 13.21 -10.63
CA ARG A 116 -14.98 13.81 -10.68
C ARG A 116 -16.10 12.77 -10.50
N THR A 117 -15.90 11.83 -9.59
CA THR A 117 -16.91 10.86 -9.13
C THR A 117 -17.35 11.20 -7.71
N THR A 118 -18.55 10.77 -7.34
CA THR A 118 -19.05 10.85 -5.95
C THR A 118 -18.47 9.76 -5.07
N SER A 119 -18.00 8.64 -5.64
CA SER A 119 -17.50 7.50 -4.87
C SER A 119 -16.62 6.58 -5.73
N ALA A 120 -15.34 6.46 -5.35
CA ALA A 120 -14.43 5.46 -5.90
C ALA A 120 -14.29 4.26 -4.96
N ASN A 121 -14.15 3.06 -5.53
CA ASN A 121 -14.23 1.81 -4.77
C ASN A 121 -13.05 0.86 -4.96
N CYS A 122 -12.54 0.72 -6.18
CA CYS A 122 -11.46 -0.22 -6.49
C CYS A 122 -10.59 0.27 -7.65
N MET A 123 -9.40 -0.32 -7.79
CA MET A 123 -8.46 -0.08 -8.87
C MET A 123 -7.87 -1.37 -9.42
N ALA A 124 -7.56 -1.34 -10.71
CA ALA A 124 -6.67 -2.29 -11.35
C ALA A 124 -5.67 -1.52 -12.22
N ILE A 125 -4.49 -2.09 -12.45
CA ILE A 125 -3.45 -1.49 -13.27
C ILE A 125 -3.08 -2.43 -14.42
N GLY A 126 -3.02 -1.88 -15.64
CA GLY A 126 -2.42 -2.51 -16.81
C GLY A 126 -0.98 -2.02 -17.01
N SER A 127 -0.39 -2.29 -18.18
CA SER A 127 0.93 -1.75 -18.52
C SER A 127 0.93 -0.22 -18.65
N GLU A 128 -0.09 0.33 -19.30
CA GLU A 128 -0.18 1.76 -19.65
C GLU A 128 -1.29 2.52 -18.92
N TYR A 129 -2.25 1.80 -18.34
CA TYR A 129 -3.50 2.39 -17.87
C TYR A 129 -3.86 1.96 -16.46
N ILE A 130 -4.50 2.87 -15.72
CA ILE A 130 -5.13 2.59 -14.43
C ILE A 130 -6.64 2.60 -14.66
N PHE A 131 -7.29 1.52 -14.23
CA PHE A 131 -8.74 1.36 -14.27
C PHE A 131 -9.29 1.59 -12.87
N VAL A 132 -10.33 2.43 -12.74
CA VAL A 132 -10.95 2.75 -11.46
C VAL A 132 -12.43 2.42 -11.50
N GLY A 133 -12.88 1.61 -10.54
CA GLY A 133 -14.30 1.33 -10.34
C GLY A 133 -14.96 2.40 -9.50
N CYS A 134 -15.86 3.16 -10.12
CA CYS A 134 -16.63 4.25 -9.51
C CYS A 134 -18.13 3.90 -9.45
N ALA A 135 -18.90 4.64 -8.64
CA ALA A 135 -20.37 4.60 -8.59
C ALA A 135 -20.97 5.87 -9.21
#